data_AF-A0A9D0GAY0-F1
#
_entry.id   AF-A0A9D0GAY0-F1
#
_cell.length_a   1.000
_cell.length_b   1.000
_cell.length_c   1.000
_cell.angle_alpha   90.00
_cell.angle_beta   90.00
_cell.angle_gamma   90.00
#
_symmetry.space_group_name_H-M   'P 1'
#
loop_
_entity.id
_entity.type
_entity.pdbx_description
1 polymer ?
#
loop_
_entity_poly.entity_id
_entity_poly.type
_entity_poly.pdbx_seq_one_letter_code
_entity_poly.pdbx_strand_id
1 'polypeptide(L)'
;MSNHVLAGFQDSGKMEETHQWLGVKALNVQPDPVRFDWLWGYFIPLGFLLVIWGGLSPRKARRVTPVTALALALSTLAYWSVGFALHLGGAYAVTGNPALEGLQALLLMVPEDPNWGVAGLTGLFLTGQDFGPEVYTLFLTYLPLVTTAVILTSLALMDLRRWVMVTASLLMGAIVFPVAACWSWGGGWLAHLGDSMT
;
A
#
# COMPACT_ATOMS: atom_id res chain seq x y z
N MET A 1 -28.18 79.14 6.66
CA MET A 1 -26.82 78.85 7.16
C MET A 1 -26.92 77.51 7.89
N SER A 2 -26.91 76.37 7.20
CA SER A 2 -25.82 75.65 6.51
C SER A 2 -25.39 74.43 7.32
N ASN A 3 -25.73 73.27 6.74
CA ASN A 3 -25.35 71.88 7.01
C ASN A 3 -23.90 71.65 7.44
N HIS A 4 -23.68 70.59 8.24
CA HIS A 4 -22.59 69.57 8.15
C HIS A 4 -22.95 68.53 9.24
N VAL A 5 -23.48 67.31 9.03
CA VAL A 5 -23.10 66.17 8.17
C VAL A 5 -21.59 65.95 8.13
N LEU A 6 -21.11 65.01 8.97
CA LEU A 6 -20.28 63.84 8.64
C LEU A 6 -19.55 63.36 9.91
N ALA A 7 -20.22 62.49 10.67
CA ALA A 7 -19.57 61.52 11.53
C ALA A 7 -19.19 60.32 10.64
N GLY A 8 -17.89 60.07 10.48
CA GLY A 8 -17.37 58.95 9.70
C GLY A 8 -16.15 59.37 8.90
N PHE A 9 -15.10 58.56 8.96
CA PHE A 9 -13.79 58.71 8.32
C PHE A 9 -12.76 59.61 9.03
N GLN A 10 -12.19 59.10 10.13
CA GLN A 10 -10.78 59.32 10.43
C GLN A 10 -10.22 58.24 11.38
N ASP A 11 -10.27 56.96 10.98
CA ASP A 11 -9.42 55.92 11.57
C ASP A 11 -8.86 54.98 10.47
N SER A 12 -8.40 55.58 9.37
CA SER A 12 -7.79 54.88 8.23
C SER A 12 -6.27 54.65 8.41
N GLY A 13 -5.78 54.64 9.66
CA GLY A 13 -4.35 54.52 9.96
C GLY A 13 -3.96 53.30 10.80
N LYS A 14 -4.93 52.50 11.26
CA LYS A 14 -4.68 51.35 12.15
C LYS A 14 -5.21 50.00 11.64
N MET A 15 -5.71 49.95 10.41
CA MET A 15 -6.27 48.73 9.79
C MET A 15 -5.37 48.10 8.71
N GLU A 16 -4.14 48.60 8.52
CA GLU A 16 -3.22 48.05 7.52
C GLU A 16 -2.11 47.16 8.11
N GLU A 17 -1.79 47.25 9.42
CA GLU A 17 -0.74 46.43 10.03
C GLU A 17 -1.24 45.10 10.64
N THR A 18 -2.55 44.91 10.80
CA THR A 18 -3.11 43.71 11.44
C THR A 18 -3.35 42.54 10.49
N HIS A 19 -3.21 42.74 9.18
CA HIS A 19 -3.42 41.69 8.16
C HIS A 19 -2.12 41.06 7.62
N GLN A 20 -0.95 41.59 7.98
CA GLN A 20 0.33 41.07 7.49
C GLN A 20 0.84 39.84 8.25
N TRP A 21 0.35 39.57 9.47
CA TRP A 21 0.82 38.46 10.30
C TRP A 21 -0.13 37.25 10.38
N LEU A 22 -1.34 37.33 9.81
CA LEU A 22 -2.32 36.25 9.78
C LEU A 22 -2.40 35.50 8.44
N GLY A 23 -1.53 35.79 7.48
CA GLY A 23 -1.58 35.23 6.12
C GLY A 23 -0.36 34.43 5.64
N VAL A 24 0.70 34.28 6.43
CA VAL A 24 1.97 33.61 5.98
C VAL A 24 2.40 32.44 6.88
N LYS A 25 1.61 32.09 7.90
CA LYS A 25 1.82 30.84 8.67
C LYS A 25 0.93 29.68 8.23
N ALA A 26 -0.04 29.91 7.34
CA ALA A 26 -0.72 28.85 6.62
C ALA A 26 0.12 28.47 5.40
N LEU A 27 0.46 27.19 5.27
CA LEU A 27 1.24 26.56 4.19
C LEU A 27 2.77 26.55 4.33
N ASN A 28 3.31 26.55 5.55
CA ASN A 28 4.57 25.82 5.79
C ASN A 28 4.28 24.37 6.22
N VAL A 29 3.26 23.75 5.61
CA VAL A 29 3.26 22.29 5.45
C VAL A 29 4.36 22.05 4.43
N GLN A 30 5.59 21.95 4.92
CA GLN A 30 6.65 21.34 4.15
C GLN A 30 6.07 20.00 3.67
N PRO A 31 6.02 19.71 2.36
CA PRO A 31 5.63 18.38 1.93
C PRO A 31 6.51 17.41 2.72
N ASP A 32 5.90 16.45 3.41
CA ASP A 32 6.66 15.45 4.14
C ASP A 32 7.72 14.91 3.16
N PRO A 33 9.01 14.93 3.54
CA PRO A 33 10.06 14.51 2.62
C PRO A 33 9.73 13.10 2.15
N VAL A 34 9.79 12.86 0.83
CA VAL A 34 9.51 11.51 0.28
C VAL A 34 10.44 10.52 0.97
N ARG A 35 9.87 9.67 1.83
CA ARG A 35 10.62 8.67 2.58
C ARG A 35 10.82 7.45 1.71
N PHE A 36 12.08 7.13 1.43
CA PHE A 36 12.46 5.96 0.63
C PHE A 36 12.74 4.72 1.49
N ASP A 37 12.19 4.67 2.70
CA ASP A 37 12.43 3.59 3.66
C ASP A 37 12.04 2.21 3.11
N TRP A 38 11.08 2.17 2.18
CA TRP A 38 10.65 0.97 1.46
C TRP A 38 11.76 0.33 0.60
N LEU A 39 12.78 1.09 0.16
CA LEU A 39 13.90 0.57 -0.64
C LEU A 39 14.67 -0.53 0.10
N TRP A 40 14.86 -0.36 1.41
CA TRP A 40 15.60 -1.33 2.22
C TRP A 40 14.91 -2.69 2.28
N GLY A 41 13.59 -2.73 2.17
CA GLY A 41 12.81 -3.97 2.15
C GLY A 41 13.21 -4.91 1.00
N TYR A 42 13.73 -4.39 -0.12
CA TYR A 42 14.10 -5.19 -1.29
C TYR A 42 15.35 -6.06 -1.08
N PHE A 43 16.14 -5.81 -0.03
CA PHE A 43 17.22 -6.71 0.36
C PHE A 43 16.71 -8.05 0.90
N ILE A 44 15.48 -8.10 1.43
CA ILE A 44 14.87 -9.32 1.96
C ILE A 44 14.67 -10.36 0.85
N PRO A 45 13.88 -10.12 -0.20
CA PRO A 45 13.68 -11.10 -1.27
C PRO A 45 15.00 -11.46 -1.96
N LEU A 46 15.90 -10.48 -2.13
CA LEU A 46 17.21 -10.70 -2.73
C LEU A 46 18.08 -11.62 -1.86
N GLY A 47 18.10 -11.42 -0.55
CA GLY A 47 18.83 -12.26 0.40
C GLY A 47 18.33 -13.70 0.40
N PHE A 48 17.02 -13.91 0.49
CA PHE A 48 16.43 -15.25 0.43
C PHE A 48 16.71 -15.94 -0.91
N LEU A 49 16.61 -15.21 -2.02
CA LEU A 49 16.96 -15.73 -3.34
C LEU A 49 18.41 -16.21 -3.38
N LEU A 50 19.35 -15.36 -2.94
CA LEU A 50 20.78 -15.68 -2.98
C LEU A 50 21.14 -16.85 -2.06
N VAL A 51 20.59 -16.90 -0.85
CA VAL A 51 20.83 -17.99 0.12
C VAL A 51 20.34 -19.32 -0.45
N ILE A 52 19.11 -19.39 -0.94
CA ILE A 52 18.54 -20.65 -1.44
C ILE A 52 19.21 -21.04 -2.76
N TRP A 53 19.41 -20.09 -3.67
CA TRP A 53 20.06 -20.35 -4.95
C TRP A 53 21.51 -20.81 -4.80
N GLY A 54 22.25 -20.25 -3.83
CA GLY A 54 23.62 -20.65 -3.52
C GLY A 54 23.76 -22.08 -3.02
N GLY A 55 22.68 -22.65 -2.45
CA GLY A 55 22.62 -24.06 -2.06
C GLY A 55 22.33 -25.03 -3.22
N LEU A 56 22.03 -24.54 -4.43
CA LEU A 56 21.68 -25.38 -5.58
C LEU A 56 22.91 -25.86 -6.33
N SER A 57 22.85 -27.09 -6.87
CA SER A 57 23.87 -27.55 -7.81
C SER A 57 23.87 -26.66 -9.07
N PRO A 58 25.04 -26.42 -9.72
CA PRO A 58 25.12 -25.50 -10.85
C PRO A 58 24.15 -25.82 -12.01
N ARG A 59 23.85 -27.10 -12.23
CA ARG A 59 22.87 -27.53 -13.24
C ARG A 59 21.44 -27.15 -12.84
N LYS A 60 21.08 -27.33 -11.57
CA LYS A 60 19.74 -27.00 -11.05
C LYS A 60 19.55 -25.48 -11.03
N ALA A 61 20.56 -24.74 -10.56
CA ALA A 61 20.59 -23.28 -10.58
C ALA A 61 20.28 -22.72 -11.99
N ARG A 62 21.02 -23.14 -13.02
CA ARG A 62 20.79 -22.70 -14.41
C ARG A 62 19.39 -23.00 -14.94
N ARG A 63 18.79 -24.12 -14.53
CA ARG A 63 17.44 -24.51 -14.95
C ARG A 63 16.35 -23.70 -14.26
N VAL A 64 16.52 -23.39 -12.98
CA VAL A 64 15.49 -22.80 -12.12
C VAL A 64 15.47 -21.27 -12.22
N THR A 65 16.62 -20.62 -12.36
CA THR A 65 16.72 -19.14 -12.45
C THR A 65 15.73 -18.50 -13.44
N PRO A 66 15.68 -18.90 -14.73
CA PRO A 66 14.77 -18.23 -15.68
C PRO A 66 13.29 -18.49 -15.35
N VAL A 67 12.96 -19.64 -14.75
CA VAL A 67 11.58 -19.98 -14.36
C VAL A 67 11.16 -19.16 -13.15
N THR A 68 12.02 -19.03 -12.14
CA THR A 68 11.77 -18.17 -10.97
C THR A 68 11.69 -16.70 -11.35
N ALA A 69 12.53 -16.22 -12.29
CA ALA A 69 12.44 -14.85 -12.79
C ALA A 69 11.10 -14.59 -13.52
N LEU A 70 10.65 -15.52 -14.37
CA LEU A 70 9.34 -15.44 -15.02
C LEU A 70 8.19 -15.45 -14.00
N ALA A 71 8.24 -16.38 -13.04
CA ALA A 71 7.25 -16.48 -11.98
C ALA A 71 7.18 -15.17 -11.19
N LEU A 72 8.33 -14.58 -10.84
CA LEU A 72 8.41 -13.30 -10.15
C LEU A 72 7.79 -12.17 -10.97
N ALA A 73 8.15 -12.04 -12.25
CA ALA A 73 7.61 -11.00 -13.12
C ALA A 73 6.08 -11.07 -13.25
N LEU A 74 5.55 -12.28 -13.51
CA LEU A 74 4.10 -12.48 -13.62
C LEU A 74 3.38 -12.24 -12.29
N SER A 75 3.97 -12.67 -11.17
CA SER A 75 3.39 -12.47 -9.84
C SER A 75 3.39 -11.01 -9.43
N THR A 76 4.44 -10.25 -9.75
CA THR A 76 4.49 -8.80 -9.54
C THR A 76 3.41 -8.10 -10.34
N LEU A 77 3.21 -8.46 -11.62
CA LEU A 77 2.12 -7.92 -12.44
C LEU A 77 0.75 -8.29 -11.88
N ALA A 78 0.57 -9.51 -11.38
CA ALA A 78 -0.69 -9.94 -10.78
C ALA A 78 -0.96 -9.24 -9.43
N TYR A 79 0.07 -9.02 -8.62
CA TYR A 79 -0.05 -8.21 -7.42
C TYR A 79 -0.44 -6.78 -7.76
N TRP A 80 0.19 -6.17 -8.76
CA TRP A 80 -0.18 -4.85 -9.24
C TRP A 80 -1.62 -4.78 -9.79
N SER A 81 -2.06 -5.77 -10.56
CA SER A 81 -3.38 -5.73 -11.20
C SER A 81 -4.54 -6.04 -10.25
N VAL A 82 -4.38 -7.01 -9.35
CA VAL A 82 -5.46 -7.46 -8.45
C VAL A 82 -5.02 -7.64 -7.00
N GLY A 83 -3.79 -8.13 -6.75
CA GLY A 83 -3.36 -8.47 -5.40
C GLY A 83 -3.30 -7.28 -4.45
N PHE A 84 -2.89 -6.10 -4.90
CA PHE A 84 -2.88 -4.89 -4.08
C PHE A 84 -4.29 -4.52 -3.62
N ALA A 85 -5.27 -4.62 -4.52
CA ALA A 85 -6.67 -4.38 -4.18
C ALA A 85 -7.17 -5.36 -3.13
N LEU A 86 -6.90 -6.65 -3.29
CA LEU A 86 -7.30 -7.67 -2.31
C LEU A 86 -6.64 -7.46 -0.95
N HIS A 87 -5.39 -7.00 -0.93
CA HIS A 87 -4.60 -6.78 0.28
C HIS A 87 -5.03 -5.52 1.03
N LEU A 88 -5.03 -4.37 0.36
CA LEU A 88 -5.15 -3.05 0.98
C LEU A 88 -6.32 -2.22 0.44
N GLY A 89 -7.21 -2.81 -0.34
CA GLY A 89 -8.37 -2.12 -0.89
C GLY A 89 -9.33 -1.58 0.17
N GLY A 90 -9.25 -2.01 1.43
CA GLY A 90 -10.01 -1.46 2.56
C GLY A 90 -9.16 -0.67 3.57
N ALA A 91 -7.94 -0.26 3.22
CA ALA A 91 -6.99 0.35 4.16
C ALA A 91 -7.51 1.64 4.83
N TYR A 92 -8.42 2.39 4.17
CA TYR A 92 -9.05 3.56 4.77
C TYR A 92 -9.89 3.20 6.00
N ALA A 93 -10.65 2.10 5.94
CA ALA A 93 -11.53 1.66 7.03
C ALA A 93 -10.76 1.35 8.32
N VAL A 94 -9.48 0.97 8.19
CA VAL A 94 -8.60 0.61 9.32
C VAL A 94 -7.87 1.83 9.87
N THR A 95 -7.34 2.66 8.97
CA THR A 95 -6.41 3.74 9.34
C THR A 95 -7.09 5.08 9.56
N GLY A 96 -8.28 5.29 8.98
CA GLY A 96 -8.97 6.58 8.96
C GLY A 96 -8.17 7.68 8.25
N ASN A 97 -7.11 7.35 7.49
CA ASN A 97 -6.23 8.32 6.88
C ASN A 97 -6.86 8.87 5.58
N PRO A 98 -7.15 10.18 5.49
CA PRO A 98 -7.76 10.77 4.29
C PRO A 98 -6.91 10.58 3.02
N ALA A 99 -5.58 10.42 3.13
CA ALA A 99 -4.73 10.12 1.98
C ALA A 99 -4.98 8.75 1.33
N LEU A 100 -5.73 7.87 2.02
CA LEU A 100 -6.08 6.53 1.56
C LEU A 100 -7.58 6.39 1.25
N GLU A 101 -8.34 7.49 1.17
CA GLU A 101 -9.80 7.47 0.97
C GLU A 101 -10.23 6.65 -0.26
N GLY A 102 -9.43 6.63 -1.33
CA GLY A 102 -9.68 5.77 -2.49
C GLY A 102 -9.63 4.26 -2.23
N LEU A 103 -9.16 3.82 -1.05
CA LEU A 103 -9.05 2.42 -0.60
C LEU A 103 -10.06 2.11 0.51
N GLN A 104 -11.34 2.34 0.25
CA GLN A 104 -12.43 2.22 1.22
C GLN A 104 -13.23 0.91 1.13
N ALA A 105 -13.13 0.16 0.04
CA ALA A 105 -13.98 -1.00 -0.18
C ALA A 105 -13.36 -2.27 0.42
N LEU A 106 -13.89 -2.70 1.56
CA LEU A 106 -13.57 -3.97 2.19
C LEU A 106 -14.77 -4.91 2.08
N LEU A 107 -14.57 -6.10 1.52
CA LEU A 107 -15.57 -7.16 1.52
C LEU A 107 -15.73 -7.71 2.94
N LEU A 108 -16.93 -7.63 3.51
CA LEU A 108 -17.21 -8.12 4.86
C LEU A 108 -17.82 -9.52 4.83
N MET A 109 -17.39 -10.39 5.74
CA MET A 109 -17.99 -11.72 5.96
C MET A 109 -19.30 -11.61 6.75
N VAL A 110 -19.34 -10.70 7.72
CA VAL A 110 -20.53 -10.40 8.51
C VAL A 110 -21.06 -9.04 8.05
N PRO A 111 -22.32 -8.96 7.56
CA PRO A 111 -22.91 -7.69 7.17
C PRO A 111 -22.90 -6.70 8.34
N GLU A 112 -22.58 -5.44 8.04
CA GLU A 112 -22.57 -4.31 9.00
C GLU A 112 -21.53 -4.35 10.12
N ASP A 113 -20.71 -5.40 10.22
CA ASP A 113 -19.59 -5.46 11.16
C ASP A 113 -18.24 -5.23 10.43
N PRO A 114 -17.62 -4.05 10.58
CA PRO A 114 -16.38 -3.72 9.88
C PRO A 114 -15.19 -4.58 10.35
N ASN A 115 -15.31 -5.25 11.49
CA ASN A 115 -14.25 -6.12 12.00
C ASN A 115 -14.10 -7.40 11.18
N TRP A 116 -15.10 -7.79 10.38
CA TRP A 116 -15.10 -9.06 9.64
C TRP A 116 -14.65 -8.92 8.18
N GLY A 117 -13.66 -8.08 7.90
CA GLY A 117 -13.09 -7.92 6.57
C GLY A 117 -12.44 -9.20 6.01
N VAL A 118 -12.68 -9.50 4.73
CA VAL A 118 -12.15 -10.67 4.01
C VAL A 118 -11.13 -10.26 2.96
N ALA A 119 -11.43 -9.26 2.14
CA ALA A 119 -10.54 -8.79 1.08
C ALA A 119 -10.94 -7.39 0.63
N GLY A 120 -9.98 -6.58 0.21
CA GLY A 120 -10.28 -5.29 -0.42
C GLY A 120 -10.80 -5.44 -1.86
N LEU A 121 -11.60 -4.46 -2.31
CA LEU A 121 -12.22 -4.44 -3.63
C LEU A 121 -11.82 -3.20 -4.46
N THR A 122 -11.24 -2.17 -3.84
CA THR A 122 -10.70 -0.97 -4.50
C THR A 122 -9.19 -1.07 -4.71
N GLY A 123 -8.66 -0.44 -5.76
CA GLY A 123 -7.22 -0.49 -6.08
C GLY A 123 -6.84 -1.46 -7.21
N LEU A 124 -7.80 -1.99 -7.96
CA LEU A 124 -7.52 -2.79 -9.15
C LEU A 124 -6.70 -1.97 -10.15
N PHE A 125 -5.64 -2.58 -10.70
CA PHE A 125 -4.65 -1.95 -11.57
C PHE A 125 -3.98 -0.69 -11.01
N LEU A 126 -4.13 -0.41 -9.71
CA LEU A 126 -3.85 0.90 -9.13
C LEU A 126 -4.50 2.05 -9.92
N THR A 127 -5.65 1.82 -10.54
CA THR A 127 -6.40 2.84 -11.26
C THR A 127 -7.56 3.33 -10.40
N GLY A 128 -7.51 4.58 -9.95
CA GLY A 128 -8.53 5.24 -9.13
C GLY A 128 -8.38 6.76 -9.25
N GLN A 129 -9.48 7.50 -9.11
CA GLN A 129 -9.49 8.97 -9.26
C GLN A 129 -8.83 9.69 -8.06
N ASP A 130 -8.68 9.01 -6.92
CA ASP A 130 -8.21 9.59 -5.65
C ASP A 130 -6.94 8.93 -5.09
N PHE A 131 -6.07 8.41 -5.97
CA PHE A 131 -4.79 7.81 -5.54
C PHE A 131 -3.66 8.84 -5.51
N GLY A 132 -3.37 9.32 -4.29
CA GLY A 132 -2.20 10.12 -3.97
C GLY A 132 -0.90 9.32 -3.88
N PRO A 133 0.25 10.00 -3.69
CA PRO A 133 1.56 9.37 -3.52
C PRO A 133 1.59 8.25 -2.46
N GLU A 134 0.80 8.37 -1.41
CA GLU A 134 0.74 7.46 -0.26
C GLU A 134 0.28 6.05 -0.67
N VAL A 135 -0.69 5.95 -1.59
CA VAL A 135 -1.17 4.67 -2.12
C VAL A 135 -0.04 3.95 -2.87
N TYR A 136 0.74 4.68 -3.67
CA TYR A 136 1.90 4.13 -4.38
C TYR A 136 3.04 3.77 -3.42
N THR A 137 3.26 4.56 -2.38
CA THR A 137 4.24 4.23 -1.32
C THR A 137 3.84 2.94 -0.61
N LEU A 138 2.56 2.73 -0.29
CA LEU A 138 2.08 1.46 0.28
C LEU A 138 2.35 0.30 -0.68
N PHE A 139 2.04 0.44 -1.97
CA PHE A 139 2.33 -0.59 -2.97
C PHE A 139 3.81 -0.99 -2.95
N LEU A 140 4.73 -0.01 -3.00
CA LEU A 140 6.18 -0.25 -2.98
C LEU A 140 6.68 -0.81 -1.64
N THR A 141 6.03 -0.44 -0.54
CA THR A 141 6.37 -0.93 0.81
C THR A 141 6.10 -2.42 0.95
N TYR A 142 4.98 -2.92 0.40
CA TYR A 142 4.59 -4.32 0.53
C TYR A 142 5.12 -5.23 -0.58
N LEU A 143 5.48 -4.68 -1.74
CA LEU A 143 6.06 -5.45 -2.84
C LEU A 143 7.25 -6.35 -2.45
N PRO A 144 8.23 -5.93 -1.62
CA PRO A 144 9.32 -6.82 -1.20
C PRO A 144 8.84 -8.05 -0.41
N LEU A 145 7.76 -7.94 0.36
CA LEU A 145 7.23 -9.06 1.13
C LEU A 145 6.49 -10.06 0.22
N VAL A 146 5.69 -9.54 -0.72
CA VAL A 146 5.03 -10.36 -1.77
C VAL A 146 6.07 -11.12 -2.58
N THR A 147 7.11 -10.41 -3.06
CA THR A 147 8.17 -11.02 -3.87
C THR A 147 8.96 -12.07 -3.09
N THR A 148 9.16 -11.89 -1.79
CA THR A 148 9.76 -12.91 -0.91
C THR A 148 8.90 -14.18 -0.89
N ALA A 149 7.59 -14.06 -0.64
CA ALA A 149 6.69 -15.21 -0.63
C ALA A 149 6.66 -15.95 -1.97
N VAL A 150 6.68 -15.20 -3.08
CA VAL A 150 6.74 -15.73 -4.45
C VAL A 150 8.05 -16.47 -4.71
N ILE A 151 9.20 -15.91 -4.31
CA ILE A 151 10.52 -16.55 -4.45
C ILE A 151 10.58 -17.85 -3.66
N LEU A 152 10.14 -17.82 -2.40
CA LEU A 152 10.10 -19.00 -1.54
C LEU A 152 9.21 -20.09 -2.14
N THR A 153 8.04 -19.72 -2.65
CA THR A 153 7.12 -20.66 -3.31
C THR A 153 7.73 -21.27 -4.58
N SER A 154 8.32 -20.44 -5.44
CA SER A 154 8.96 -20.92 -6.68
C SER A 154 10.09 -21.88 -6.39
N LEU A 155 10.96 -21.55 -5.42
CA LEU A 155 12.11 -22.36 -5.07
C LEU A 155 11.73 -23.62 -4.27
N ALA A 156 10.68 -23.58 -3.45
CA ALA A 156 10.14 -24.77 -2.80
C ALA A 156 9.63 -25.80 -3.80
N LEU A 157 9.15 -25.35 -4.97
CA LEU A 157 8.59 -26.20 -6.02
C LEU A 157 9.59 -26.47 -7.16
N MET A 158 10.88 -26.15 -6.98
CA MET A 158 11.89 -26.16 -8.06
C MET A 158 12.11 -27.52 -8.75
N ASP A 159 11.81 -28.61 -8.04
CA ASP A 159 11.93 -29.98 -8.52
C ASP A 159 10.69 -30.47 -9.27
N LEU A 160 9.60 -29.68 -9.26
CA LEU A 160 8.40 -29.97 -10.00
C LEU A 160 8.48 -29.50 -11.47
N ARG A 161 7.35 -29.67 -12.17
CA ARG A 161 7.18 -29.16 -13.54
C ARG A 161 7.21 -27.64 -13.54
N ARG A 162 7.88 -27.04 -14.53
CA ARG A 162 8.06 -25.58 -14.64
C ARG A 162 6.74 -24.82 -14.61
N TRP A 163 5.71 -25.34 -15.26
CA TRP A 163 4.40 -24.69 -15.28
C TRP A 163 3.70 -24.70 -13.91
N VAL A 164 3.93 -25.73 -13.08
CA VAL A 164 3.43 -25.78 -11.69
C VAL A 164 4.13 -24.71 -10.84
N MET A 165 5.45 -24.56 -10.99
CA MET A 165 6.21 -23.51 -10.30
C MET A 165 5.65 -22.12 -10.63
N VAL A 166 5.45 -21.84 -11.92
CA VAL A 166 4.97 -20.53 -12.38
C VAL A 166 3.55 -20.27 -11.91
N THR A 167 2.63 -21.23 -12.08
CA THR A 167 1.23 -21.06 -11.69
C THR A 167 1.05 -20.96 -10.18
N ALA A 168 1.74 -21.78 -9.38
CA ALA A 168 1.67 -21.69 -7.92
C ALA A 168 2.24 -20.36 -7.39
N SER A 169 3.35 -19.90 -7.95
CA SER A 169 3.96 -18.61 -7.59
C SER A 169 3.06 -17.43 -8.00
N LEU A 170 2.45 -17.52 -9.20
CA LEU A 170 1.48 -16.53 -9.67
C LEU A 170 0.28 -16.43 -8.73
N LEU A 171 -0.30 -17.56 -8.32
CA LEU A 171 -1.39 -17.59 -7.34
C LEU A 171 -0.96 -17.07 -5.97
N MET A 172 0.30 -17.31 -5.58
CA MET A 172 0.86 -16.77 -4.35
C MET A 172 0.85 -15.23 -4.37
N GLY A 173 1.35 -14.61 -5.44
CA GLY A 173 1.37 -13.15 -5.55
C GLY A 173 0.01 -12.51 -5.84
N ALA A 174 -0.87 -13.21 -6.54
CA ALA A 174 -2.18 -12.69 -6.96
C ALA A 174 -3.24 -12.78 -5.86
N ILE A 175 -3.26 -13.87 -5.08
CA ILE A 175 -4.38 -14.19 -4.19
C ILE A 175 -3.90 -14.59 -2.80
N VAL A 176 -3.07 -15.64 -2.68
CA VAL A 176 -2.80 -16.27 -1.37
C VAL A 176 -2.13 -15.31 -0.41
N PHE A 177 -1.03 -14.68 -0.83
CA PHE A 177 -0.35 -13.71 0.01
C PHE A 177 -1.21 -12.46 0.27
N PRO A 178 -1.79 -11.80 -0.76
CA PRO A 178 -2.67 -10.65 -0.55
C PRO A 178 -3.79 -10.85 0.46
N VAL A 179 -4.52 -11.97 0.36
CA VAL A 179 -5.65 -12.25 1.23
C VAL A 179 -5.18 -12.55 2.66
N ALA A 180 -4.11 -13.34 2.82
CA ALA A 180 -3.53 -13.60 4.14
C ALA A 180 -3.03 -12.32 4.82
N ALA A 181 -2.41 -11.42 4.05
CA ALA A 181 -1.94 -10.13 4.53
C ALA A 181 -3.12 -9.18 4.86
N CYS A 182 -4.21 -9.21 4.07
CA CYS A 182 -5.45 -8.50 4.37
C CYS A 182 -6.00 -8.90 5.74
N TRP A 183 -6.10 -10.21 6.00
CA TRP A 183 -6.60 -10.71 7.28
C TRP A 183 -5.72 -10.29 8.44
N SER A 184 -4.40 -10.37 8.27
CA SER A 184 -3.44 -10.17 9.37
C SER A 184 -3.26 -8.69 9.74
N TRP A 185 -3.23 -7.78 8.76
CA TRP A 185 -2.95 -6.35 8.98
C TRP A 185 -3.58 -5.40 7.96
N GLY A 186 -4.27 -5.90 6.93
CA GLY A 186 -4.96 -5.08 5.93
C GLY A 186 -6.43 -4.80 6.25
N GLY A 187 -6.83 -4.95 7.53
CA GLY A 187 -8.19 -4.68 7.99
C GLY A 187 -9.12 -5.87 8.05
N GLY A 188 -8.63 -7.07 7.78
CA GLY A 188 -9.47 -8.25 7.87
C GLY A 188 -9.69 -8.74 9.31
N TRP A 189 -10.50 -9.79 9.41
CA TRP A 189 -10.99 -10.34 10.67
C TRP A 189 -9.90 -10.79 11.64
N LEU A 190 -8.79 -11.34 11.15
CA LEU A 190 -7.73 -11.87 12.02
C LEU A 190 -7.04 -10.76 12.82
N ALA A 191 -6.97 -9.53 12.29
CA ALA A 191 -6.44 -8.36 13.00
C ALA A 191 -7.28 -7.97 14.22
N HIS A 192 -8.59 -8.23 14.21
CA HIS A 192 -9.54 -7.78 15.23
C HIS A 192 -9.89 -8.85 16.27
N LEU A 193 -9.43 -10.10 16.10
CA LEU A 193 -9.74 -11.18 17.06
C LEU A 193 -9.17 -10.89 18.47
N GLY A 194 -8.05 -10.18 18.56
CA GLY A 194 -7.44 -9.81 19.85
C GLY A 194 -8.26 -8.81 20.66
N ASP A 195 -9.03 -7.95 19.99
CA ASP A 195 -9.79 -6.86 20.63
C ASP A 195 -10.99 -7.39 21.42
N SER A 196 -11.47 -8.59 21.09
CA SER A 196 -12.60 -9.22 21.77
C SER A 196 -12.27 -9.82 23.14
N MET A 197 -11.00 -9.82 23.57
CA MET A 197 -10.52 -10.45 24.81
C MET A 197 -10.09 -9.47 25.91
N THR A 198 -10.24 -8.16 25.70
CA THR A 198 -9.97 -7.10 26.70
C THR A 198 -11.24 -6.40 27.11
#